data_AF-A0A7J4UCX0-F1
#
_entry.id   AF-A0A7J4UCX0-F1
#
_cell.length_a   1.000
_cell.length_b   1.000
_cell.length_c   1.000
_cell.angle_alpha   90.00
_cell.angle_beta   90.00
_cell.angle_gamma   90.00
#
_symmetry.space_group_name_H-M   'P 1'
#
loop_
_entity.id
_entity.type
_entity.pdbx_description
1 polymer ?
#
loop_
_entity_poly.entity_id
_entity_poly.type
_entity_poly.pdbx_seq_one_letter_code
_entity_poly.pdbx_strand_id
1 'polypeptide(L)'
;MSLDEAKKTLSKAEAIMEKSYAFTRELKLLPIALQHLQSATEYAWRYNRGKKPKLLTDLEKITTKRKESPLEFKRKEKLIICTEDYKTTIIEEKIIKEYLKKTKRYIEKCKTKNQQEKN
;
A
#
# COMPACT_ATOMS: atom_id res chain seq x y z
N MET A 1 -12.01 5.46 14.62
CA MET A 1 -10.92 5.64 13.64
C MET A 1 -11.23 6.81 12.73
N SER A 2 -10.27 7.73 12.53
CA SER A 2 -10.47 9.01 11.84
C SER A 2 -9.73 9.10 10.50
N LEU A 3 -10.18 10.01 9.62
CA LEU A 3 -9.50 10.29 8.35
C LEU A 3 -8.05 10.78 8.55
N ASP A 4 -7.74 11.39 9.70
CA ASP A 4 -6.39 11.87 10.01
C ASP A 4 -5.42 10.72 10.30
N GLU A 5 -5.90 9.59 10.86
CA GLU A 5 -5.09 8.38 11.00
C GLU A 5 -4.71 7.81 9.63
N ALA A 6 -5.62 7.84 8.66
CA ALA A 6 -5.35 7.42 7.29
C ALA A 6 -4.28 8.30 6.64
N LYS A 7 -4.38 9.63 6.77
CA LYS A 7 -3.39 10.59 6.24
C LYS A 7 -2.03 10.43 6.89
N LYS A 8 -1.97 10.30 8.22
CA LYS A 8 -0.72 10.09 8.96
C LYS A 8 -0.03 8.81 8.51
N THR A 9 -0.80 7.74 8.31
CA THR A 9 -0.27 6.46 7.84
C THR A 9 0.20 6.53 6.38
N LEU A 10 -0.53 7.25 5.53
CA LEU A 10 -0.11 7.52 4.14
C LEU A 10 1.21 8.29 4.09
N SER A 11 1.34 9.35 4.88
CA SER A 11 2.57 10.16 4.95
C SER A 11 3.78 9.35 5.39
N LYS A 12 3.60 8.40 6.31
CA LYS A 12 4.66 7.43 6.65
C LYS A 12 5.04 6.55 5.46
N ALA A 13 4.06 6.04 4.72
CA ALA A 13 4.32 5.23 3.53
C ALA A 13 5.11 6.02 2.47
N GLU A 14 4.78 7.29 2.27
CA GLU A 14 5.48 8.20 1.36
C GLU A 14 6.93 8.42 1.77
N ALA A 15 7.18 8.76 3.05
CA ALA A 15 8.53 8.96 3.54
C ALA A 15 9.40 7.69 3.42
N ILE A 16 8.82 6.52 3.68
CA ILE A 16 9.54 5.23 3.52
C ILE A 16 9.82 4.95 2.04
N MET A 17 8.86 5.24 1.16
CA MET A 17 9.05 5.12 -0.28
C MET A 17 10.17 6.04 -0.76
N GLU A 18 10.12 7.33 -0.42
CA GLU A 18 11.18 8.29 -0.77
C GLU A 18 12.55 7.83 -0.28
N LYS A 19 12.66 7.32 0.95
CA LYS A 19 13.93 6.76 1.45
C LYS A 19 14.36 5.50 0.69
N SER A 20 13.43 4.59 0.40
CA SER A 20 13.70 3.40 -0.40
C SER A 20 14.16 3.75 -1.82
N TYR A 21 13.68 4.86 -2.38
CA TYR A 21 13.97 5.30 -3.75
C TYR A 21 15.19 6.20 -3.85
N ALA A 22 15.35 7.19 -2.96
CA ALA A 22 16.53 8.07 -2.90
C ALA A 22 17.82 7.29 -2.58
N PHE A 23 17.69 6.08 -2.03
CA PHE A 23 18.81 5.22 -1.66
C PHE A 23 18.92 3.92 -2.49
N THR A 24 17.97 3.61 -3.40
CA THR A 24 17.84 2.44 -4.31
C THR A 24 18.31 1.03 -3.85
N ARG A 25 18.79 0.81 -2.61
CA ARG A 25 19.43 -0.41 -2.10
C ARG A 25 18.59 -1.16 -1.05
N GLU A 26 17.74 -0.50 -0.28
CA GLU A 26 17.05 -1.12 0.85
C GLU A 26 15.66 -1.66 0.51
N LEU A 27 15.59 -2.75 -0.25
CA LEU A 27 14.33 -3.43 -0.54
C LEU A 27 13.58 -3.95 0.68
N LYS A 28 14.23 -4.02 1.84
CA LYS A 28 13.59 -4.32 3.13
C LYS A 28 12.55 -3.27 3.54
N LEU A 29 12.62 -2.05 2.99
CA LEU A 29 11.69 -0.95 3.30
C LEU A 29 10.40 -1.00 2.47
N LEU A 30 10.44 -1.51 1.24
CA LEU A 30 9.24 -1.71 0.39
C LEU A 30 8.14 -2.53 1.08
N PRO A 31 8.45 -3.62 1.78
CA PRO A 31 7.55 -4.34 2.66
C PRO A 31 6.73 -3.47 3.61
N ILE A 32 7.43 -2.58 4.29
CA ILE A 32 6.90 -1.72 5.34
C ILE A 32 6.01 -0.65 4.70
N ALA A 33 6.44 -0.10 3.56
CA ALA A 33 5.64 0.84 2.78
C ALA A 33 4.32 0.21 2.29
N LEU A 34 4.34 -1.03 1.80
CA LEU A 34 3.13 -1.76 1.40
C LEU A 34 2.18 -2.00 2.58
N GLN A 35 2.72 -2.35 3.74
CA GLN A 35 1.92 -2.51 4.96
C GLN A 35 1.25 -1.20 5.37
N HIS A 36 1.97 -0.07 5.31
CA HIS A 36 1.39 1.24 5.59
C HIS A 36 0.34 1.66 4.53
N LEU A 37 0.54 1.35 3.25
CA LEU A 37 -0.46 1.60 2.22
C LEU A 37 -1.74 0.80 2.46
N GLN A 38 -1.61 -0.48 2.82
CA GLN A 38 -2.74 -1.34 3.19
C GLN A 38 -3.52 -0.69 4.35
N SER A 39 -2.83 -0.38 5.45
CA SER A 39 -3.46 0.22 6.63
C SER A 39 -4.10 1.57 6.32
N ALA A 40 -3.42 2.47 5.59
CA ALA A 40 -3.98 3.77 5.20
C ALA A 40 -5.29 3.61 4.39
N THR A 41 -5.31 2.67 3.45
CA THR A 41 -6.49 2.36 2.64
C THR A 41 -7.61 1.74 3.49
N GLU A 42 -7.27 0.88 4.44
CA GLU A 42 -8.21 0.28 5.40
C GLU A 42 -8.84 1.32 6.34
N TYR A 43 -8.04 2.23 6.91
CA TYR A 43 -8.52 3.34 7.72
C TYR A 43 -9.54 4.18 6.95
N ALA A 44 -9.21 4.55 5.71
CA ALA A 44 -10.09 5.33 4.85
C ALA A 44 -11.38 4.59 4.49
N TRP A 45 -11.29 3.28 4.22
CA TRP A 45 -12.46 2.46 3.91
C TRP A 45 -13.41 2.33 5.10
N ARG A 46 -12.90 2.03 6.29
CA ARG A 46 -13.69 1.94 7.52
C ARG A 46 -14.36 3.27 7.86
N TYR A 47 -13.67 4.39 7.61
CA TYR A 47 -14.25 5.73 7.76
C TYR A 47 -15.42 5.98 6.78
N ASN A 48 -15.26 5.61 5.51
CA ASN A 48 -16.28 5.83 4.46
C ASN A 48 -17.49 4.88 4.55
N ARG A 49 -17.44 3.82 5.39
CA ARG A 49 -18.50 2.82 5.61
C ARG A 49 -19.13 2.21 4.32
N GLY A 50 -18.40 2.24 3.21
CA GLY A 50 -18.86 1.77 1.91
C GLY A 50 -18.36 0.38 1.51
N LYS A 51 -18.56 0.01 0.24
CA LYS A 51 -17.97 -1.21 -0.34
C LYS A 51 -16.45 -1.18 -0.26
N LYS A 52 -15.84 -2.31 0.11
CA LYS A 52 -14.39 -2.47 0.16
C LYS A 52 -13.77 -2.13 -1.20
N PRO A 53 -12.79 -1.21 -1.27
CA PRO A 53 -12.18 -0.85 -2.55
C PRO A 53 -11.31 -2.00 -3.06
N LYS A 54 -11.34 -2.26 -4.38
CA LYS A 54 -10.49 -3.28 -5.04
C LYS A 54 -9.00 -3.09 -4.70
N LEU A 55 -8.57 -1.84 -4.56
CA LEU A 55 -7.24 -1.46 -4.09
C LEU A 55 -6.84 -2.13 -2.77
N LEU A 56 -7.75 -2.18 -1.79
CA LEU A 56 -7.46 -2.78 -0.49
C LEU A 56 -7.31 -4.30 -0.63
N THR A 57 -8.16 -4.94 -1.44
CA THR A 57 -8.04 -6.37 -1.74
C THR A 57 -6.72 -6.71 -2.44
N ASP A 58 -6.28 -5.86 -3.37
CA ASP A 58 -5.02 -6.06 -4.07
C ASP A 58 -3.81 -5.90 -3.12
N LEU A 59 -3.85 -4.89 -2.24
CA LEU A 59 -2.82 -4.67 -1.21
C LEU A 59 -2.75 -5.84 -0.22
N GLU A 60 -3.89 -6.35 0.25
CA GLU A 60 -3.97 -7.53 1.13
C GLU A 60 -3.37 -8.77 0.48
N LYS A 61 -3.70 -9.03 -0.79
CA LYS A 61 -3.13 -10.17 -1.51
C LYS A 61 -1.60 -10.09 -1.57
N ILE A 62 -1.07 -8.89 -1.80
CA ILE A 62 0.38 -8.68 -1.85
C ILE A 62 1.00 -8.88 -0.47
N THR A 63 0.44 -8.28 0.59
CA THR A 63 1.01 -8.39 1.94
C THR A 63 0.90 -9.79 2.51
N THR A 64 -0.18 -10.54 2.22
CA THR A 64 -0.33 -11.95 2.59
C THR A 64 0.69 -12.83 1.87
N LYS A 65 0.79 -12.75 0.54
CA LYS A 65 1.78 -13.52 -0.23
C LYS A 65 3.21 -13.32 0.25
N ARG A 66 3.52 -12.10 0.71
CA ARG A 66 4.83 -11.78 1.29
C ARG A 66 5.06 -12.45 2.64
N LYS A 67 4.07 -12.42 3.52
CA LYS A 67 4.15 -13.10 4.83
C LYS A 67 4.32 -14.61 4.68
N GLU A 68 3.69 -15.18 3.66
CA GLU A 68 3.75 -16.62 3.32
C GLU A 68 4.95 -16.96 2.43
N SER A 69 5.78 -15.99 2.06
CA SER A 69 6.88 -16.19 1.12
C SER A 69 8.07 -16.87 1.82
N PRO A 70 8.46 -18.10 1.43
CA PRO A 70 9.69 -18.71 1.92
C PRO A 70 10.94 -17.94 1.48
N LEU A 71 10.87 -17.19 0.38
CA LEU A 71 11.99 -16.45 -0.16
C LEU A 71 11.57 -15.11 -0.79
N GLU A 72 12.27 -14.04 -0.41
CA GLU A 72 12.18 -12.73 -1.04
C GLU A 72 13.57 -12.27 -1.49
N PHE A 73 13.71 -11.77 -2.72
CA PHE A 73 14.99 -11.26 -3.20
C PHE A 73 14.86 -10.11 -4.20
N LYS A 74 15.95 -9.34 -4.30
CA LYS A 74 16.11 -8.28 -5.29
C LYS A 74 16.59 -8.87 -6.61
N ARG A 75 15.95 -8.48 -7.72
CA ARG A 75 16.54 -8.65 -9.06
C ARG A 75 16.40 -7.35 -9.85
N LYS A 76 17.53 -6.69 -10.12
CA LYS A 76 17.55 -5.32 -10.68
C LYS A 76 16.70 -4.39 -9.80
N GLU A 77 15.72 -3.71 -10.37
CA GLU A 77 14.80 -2.79 -9.68
C GLU A 77 13.47 -3.45 -9.29
N LYS A 78 13.47 -4.77 -9.14
CA LYS A 78 12.28 -5.56 -8.82
C LYS A 78 12.45 -6.30 -7.51
N LEU A 79 11.41 -6.27 -6.67
CA LEU A 79 11.25 -7.22 -5.58
C LEU A 79 10.60 -8.47 -6.14
N ILE A 80 11.22 -9.61 -5.90
CA ILE A 80 10.67 -10.90 -6.25
C ILE A 80 10.26 -11.62 -4.97
N ILE A 81 9.00 -12.04 -4.94
CA ILE A 81 8.37 -12.80 -3.87
C ILE A 81 8.07 -14.18 -4.44
N CYS A 82 8.71 -15.21 -3.91
CA CYS A 82 8.50 -16.58 -4.33
C CYS A 82 7.71 -17.31 -3.25
N THR A 83 6.54 -17.83 -3.60
CA THR A 83 5.76 -18.73 -2.74
C THR A 83 6.35 -20.14 -2.76
N GLU A 84 5.95 -20.99 -1.81
CA GLU A 84 6.43 -22.38 -1.70
C GLU A 84 6.15 -23.22 -2.96
N ASP A 85 5.07 -22.91 -3.68
CA ASP A 85 4.72 -23.53 -4.96
C ASP A 85 5.48 -22.92 -6.16
N TYR A 86 6.59 -22.22 -5.92
CA TYR A 86 7.42 -21.53 -6.92
C TYR A 86 6.68 -20.48 -7.77
N LYS A 87 5.48 -20.04 -7.38
CA LYS A 87 4.82 -18.92 -8.06
C LYS A 87 5.51 -17.61 -7.69
N THR A 88 5.83 -16.85 -8.72
CA THR A 88 6.58 -15.61 -8.59
C THR A 88 5.65 -14.40 -8.64
N THR A 89 5.64 -13.60 -7.59
CA THR A 89 5.03 -12.26 -7.61
C THR A 89 6.14 -11.22 -7.72
N ILE A 90 6.07 -10.41 -8.78
CA ILE A 90 7.06 -9.36 -9.06
C ILE A 90 6.46 -8.02 -8.68
N ILE A 91 7.12 -7.30 -7.78
CA ILE A 91 6.76 -5.93 -7.42
C ILE A 91 7.81 -4.99 -8.00
N GLU A 92 7.37 -4.19 -8.96
CA GLU A 92 8.15 -3.13 -9.59
C GLU A 92 7.81 -1.79 -8.95
N GLU A 93 8.76 -0.85 -8.99
CA GLU A 93 8.57 0.52 -8.53
C GLU A 93 7.30 1.18 -9.08
N LYS A 94 7.04 1.00 -10.39
CA LYS A 94 5.85 1.60 -11.03
C LYS A 94 4.55 1.18 -10.34
N ILE A 95 4.47 -0.07 -9.88
CA ILE A 95 3.29 -0.64 -9.25
C ILE A 95 3.09 0.02 -7.89
N ILE A 96 4.17 0.22 -7.13
CA ILE A 96 4.12 0.87 -5.82
C ILE A 96 3.72 2.34 -5.94
N LYS A 97 4.28 3.06 -6.91
CA LYS A 97 3.89 4.45 -7.22
C LYS A 97 2.41 4.54 -7.62
N GLU A 98 1.93 3.57 -8.39
CA GLU A 98 0.53 3.49 -8.77
C GLU A 98 -0.38 3.23 -7.56
N TYR A 99 0.00 2.32 -6.65
CA TYR A 99 -0.73 2.09 -5.41
C TYR A 99 -0.78 3.32 -4.52
N LEU A 100 0.33 4.03 -4.36
CA LEU A 100 0.36 5.29 -3.63
C LEU A 100 -0.64 6.31 -4.21
N LYS A 101 -0.61 6.50 -5.54
CA LYS A 101 -1.53 7.41 -6.24
C LYS A 101 -2.99 7.00 -6.07
N LYS A 102 -3.30 5.70 -6.12
CA LYS A 102 -4.66 5.17 -5.91
C LYS A 102 -5.12 5.39 -4.47
N THR A 103 -4.26 5.16 -3.47
CA THR A 103 -4.60 5.38 -2.06
C THR A 103 -4.86 6.87 -1.77
N LYS A 104 -4.04 7.78 -2.31
CA LYS A 104 -4.27 9.24 -2.22
C LYS A 104 -5.67 9.63 -2.71
N ARG A 105 -5.97 9.27 -3.95
CA ARG A 105 -7.26 9.56 -4.60
C ARG A 105 -8.43 8.98 -3.81
N TYR A 106 -8.26 7.80 -3.22
CA TYR A 106 -9.29 7.18 -2.41
C TYR A 106 -9.57 7.97 -1.12
N ILE A 107 -8.51 8.35 -0.39
CA ILE A 107 -8.62 9.17 0.83
C ILE A 107 -9.28 10.52 0.52
N GLU A 108 -8.90 11.18 -0.57
CA GLU A 108 -9.50 12.45 -1.01
C GLU A 108 -11.00 12.32 -1.30
N LYS A 109 -11.41 11.25 -1.98
CA LYS A 109 -12.84 10.96 -2.24
C LYS A 109 -13.65 10.74 -0.96
N CYS A 110 -13.06 10.12 0.05
CA CYS A 110 -13.73 9.89 1.34
C CYS A 110 -13.98 11.22 2.09
N LYS A 111 -13.07 12.20 1.93
CA LYS A 111 -13.23 13.56 2.49
C LYS A 111 -14.44 14.28 1.87
N THR A 112 -14.56 14.23 0.55
CA THR A 112 -15.61 14.94 -0.20
C THR A 112 -17.00 14.37 0.05
N LYS A 113 -17.14 13.04 0.13
CA LYS A 113 -18.44 12.40 0.44
C LYS A 113 -19.01 12.79 1.81
N ASN A 114 -18.17 12.80 2.84
CA ASN A 114 -18.61 13.16 4.19
C ASN A 114 -18.93 14.66 4.37
N GLN A 115 -18.45 15.54 3.46
CA GLN A 115 -18.87 16.94 3.44
C GLN A 115 -20.24 17.13 2.77
N GLN A 116 -20.66 16.22 1.90
CA GLN A 116 -21.97 16.25 1.26
C GLN A 116 -23.10 15.67 2.14
N GLU A 117 -22.78 14.81 3.11
CA GLU A 117 -23.75 14.28 4.07
C GLU A 117 -23.96 15.17 5.30
N LYS A 118 -23.18 16.26 5.43
CA LYS A 118 -23.26 17.22 6.55
C LYS A 118 -23.87 18.58 6.18
N ASN A 119 -24.23 18.77 4.91
CA ASN A 119 -24.96 19.93 4.37
C ASN A 119 -26.34 19.48 3.91
#